data_AF-A0A960B2E8-F1
#
_entry.id   AF-A0A960B2E8-F1
#
_cell.length_a   1.000
_cell.length_b   1.000
_cell.length_c   1.000
_cell.angle_alpha   90.00
_cell.angle_beta   90.00
_cell.angle_gamma   90.00
#
_symmetry.space_group_name_H-M   'P 1'
#
loop_
_entity.id
_entity.type
_entity.pdbx_description
1 polymer ?
#
loop_
_entity_poly.entity_id
_entity_poly.type
_entity_poly.pdbx_seq_one_letter_code
_entity_poly.pdbx_strand_id
1 'polypeptide(L)'
;MDVEIARQRGLPVYERIEDIPPLGTSTDADPAVTSAGRAGIDVPDHRGRTALDQTGRDLDRNPNVIVRDVELTSAGWHVLRRTTFDYRRSDGTWTTQQRETYDRGNGAAILLYDLERRTVLLTRQFRYPAYVNDHPTGMLIEAAAGLLDADDPQTAIRREAAEELGVAVGPLTHIMDSYMSPGSVTERLHFYVAPYSAADLTNHGGGVAEEGEDIEVLELPFDDALAMTTNGAINDGKTIMLLQWAALHGPFQPQSRH
;
A
#
# COMPACT_ATOMS: atom_id res chain seq x y z
N MET A 1 1.57 -24.09 -5.45
CA MET A 1 2.55 -24.54 -6.45
C MET A 1 2.68 -26.06 -6.36
N ASP A 2 2.60 -26.77 -7.48
CA ASP A 2 2.56 -28.23 -7.50
C ASP A 2 3.90 -28.84 -7.00
N VAL A 3 3.81 -29.74 -6.01
CA VAL A 3 4.98 -30.41 -5.38
C VAL A 3 5.86 -31.11 -6.42
N GLU A 4 5.24 -31.55 -7.50
CA GLU A 4 5.87 -32.28 -8.59
C GLU A 4 6.81 -31.39 -9.43
N ILE A 5 6.49 -30.10 -9.58
CA ILE A 5 7.33 -29.11 -10.28
C ILE A 5 8.57 -28.75 -9.43
N ALA A 6 8.41 -28.63 -8.10
CA ALA A 6 9.53 -28.36 -7.20
C ALA A 6 10.55 -29.50 -7.18
N ARG A 7 10.08 -30.76 -7.20
CA ARG A 7 10.94 -31.95 -7.31
C ARG A 7 11.69 -32.02 -8.64
N GLN A 8 11.04 -31.68 -9.75
CA GLN A 8 11.71 -31.64 -11.07
C GLN A 8 12.80 -30.58 -11.17
N ARG A 9 12.69 -29.50 -10.38
CA ARG A 9 13.67 -28.39 -10.35
C ARG A 9 14.75 -28.54 -9.30
N GLY A 10 14.79 -29.67 -8.58
CA GLY A 10 15.80 -29.93 -7.54
C GLY A 10 15.71 -28.97 -6.35
N LEU A 11 14.56 -28.31 -6.15
CA LEU A 11 14.33 -27.44 -5.01
C LEU A 11 13.98 -28.28 -3.78
N PRO A 12 14.39 -27.87 -2.57
CA PRO A 12 14.03 -28.57 -1.35
C PRO A 12 12.51 -28.56 -1.17
N VAL A 13 11.92 -29.74 -0.96
CA VAL A 13 10.50 -29.89 -0.60
C VAL A 13 10.44 -30.49 0.80
N TYR A 14 9.84 -29.76 1.74
CA TYR A 14 9.67 -30.20 3.11
C TYR A 14 8.20 -30.56 3.32
N GLU A 15 7.93 -31.80 3.73
CA GLU A 15 6.55 -32.30 3.90
C GLU A 15 5.96 -31.92 5.27
N ARG A 16 6.80 -31.51 6.23
CA ARG A 16 6.42 -31.03 7.56
C ARG A 16 7.31 -29.87 7.99
N ILE A 17 6.76 -28.97 8.80
CA ILE A 17 7.46 -27.76 9.27
C ILE A 17 8.73 -28.08 10.07
N GLU A 18 8.77 -29.21 10.79
CA GLU A 18 9.94 -29.61 11.58
C GLU A 18 11.15 -30.02 10.72
N ASP A 19 10.94 -30.32 9.44
CA ASP A 19 11.98 -30.76 8.52
C ASP A 19 12.72 -29.57 7.86
N ILE A 20 12.25 -28.32 8.11
CA ILE A 20 12.90 -27.08 7.66
C ILE A 20 14.07 -26.75 8.60
N PRO A 21 15.32 -26.63 8.11
CA PRO A 21 16.45 -26.29 8.97
C PRO A 21 16.28 -24.88 9.58
N PRO A 22 16.59 -24.69 10.87
CA PRO A 22 16.48 -23.38 11.51
C PRO A 22 17.43 -22.39 10.82
N LEU A 23 16.94 -21.17 10.58
CA LEU A 23 17.75 -20.07 10.06
C LEU A 23 18.95 -19.86 11.00
N GLY A 24 20.16 -19.99 10.48
CA GLY A 24 21.38 -19.81 11.25
C GLY A 24 21.40 -18.44 11.92
N THR A 25 21.65 -18.40 13.22
CA THR A 25 21.94 -17.16 13.92
C THR A 25 23.30 -16.66 13.46
N SER A 26 23.31 -15.66 12.58
CA SER A 26 24.51 -14.88 12.24
C SER A 26 24.95 -14.08 13.46
N THR A 27 25.75 -14.69 14.33
CA THR A 27 26.58 -13.97 15.30
C THR A 27 27.98 -13.88 14.73
N ASP A 28 28.20 -12.95 13.79
CA ASP A 28 29.52 -12.46 13.45
C ASP A 28 29.45 -10.93 13.41
N ALA A 29 29.95 -10.31 14.48
CA ALA A 29 30.37 -8.92 14.43
C ALA A 29 31.71 -8.90 13.68
N ASP A 30 31.68 -8.49 12.42
CA ASP A 30 32.85 -8.40 11.55
C ASP A 30 33.65 -7.11 11.86
N PRO A 31 34.90 -7.18 12.35
CA PRO A 31 35.73 -6.02 12.57
C PRO A 31 36.57 -5.70 11.32
N ALA A 32 35.91 -5.23 10.26
CA ALA A 32 36.56 -4.61 9.11
C ALA A 32 35.55 -3.80 8.27
N VAL A 33 35.20 -2.58 8.71
CA VAL A 33 34.52 -1.62 7.84
C VAL A 33 35.53 -1.14 6.79
N THR A 34 35.64 -1.90 5.71
CA THR A 34 36.12 -1.37 4.43
C THR A 34 35.13 -0.29 4.00
N SER A 35 35.64 0.86 3.57
CA SER A 35 34.87 2.06 3.20
C SER A 35 34.10 1.87 1.87
N ALA A 36 33.30 0.82 1.76
CA ALA A 36 32.28 0.73 0.74
C ALA A 36 31.23 1.80 1.08
N GLY A 37 30.94 2.68 0.11
CA GLY A 37 29.93 3.73 0.28
C GLY A 37 28.57 3.17 0.71
N ARG A 38 27.80 3.95 1.45
CA ARG A 38 26.51 3.53 1.99
C ARG A 38 25.44 3.50 0.90
N ALA A 39 24.80 2.35 0.69
CA ALA A 39 23.71 2.22 -0.28
C ALA A 39 22.56 3.20 0.00
N GLY A 40 22.09 3.87 -1.05
CA GLY A 40 21.10 4.93 -0.97
C GLY A 40 21.67 6.32 -0.60
N ILE A 41 22.95 6.41 -0.19
CA ILE A 41 23.66 7.68 0.05
C ILE A 41 24.76 7.84 -1.00
N ASP A 42 25.86 7.11 -0.83
CA ASP A 42 27.08 7.25 -1.63
C ASP A 42 27.07 6.37 -2.88
N VAL A 43 26.38 5.23 -2.81
CA VAL A 43 26.19 4.28 -3.92
C VAL A 43 24.70 4.00 -4.13
N PRO A 44 24.26 3.66 -5.35
CA PRO A 44 22.86 3.41 -5.63
C PRO A 44 22.26 2.30 -4.76
N ASP A 45 21.01 2.46 -4.31
CA ASP A 45 20.23 1.37 -3.73
C ASP A 45 19.77 0.36 -4.80
N HIS A 46 19.03 -0.67 -4.40
CA HIS A 46 18.51 -1.69 -5.32
C HIS A 46 17.54 -1.14 -6.40
N ARG A 47 17.06 0.10 -6.26
CA ARG A 47 16.24 0.84 -7.23
C ARG A 47 17.04 1.92 -7.98
N GLY A 48 18.36 1.96 -7.82
CA GLY A 48 19.23 2.90 -8.51
C GLY A 48 19.28 4.31 -7.88
N ARG A 49 18.76 4.52 -6.67
CA ARG A 49 18.66 5.85 -6.04
C ARG A 49 19.85 6.16 -5.13
N THR A 50 20.27 7.42 -5.10
CA THR A 50 21.32 7.97 -4.22
C THR A 50 20.84 9.23 -3.50
N ALA A 51 21.62 9.75 -2.55
CA ALA A 51 21.31 10.97 -1.80
C ALA A 51 19.93 10.94 -1.10
N LEU A 52 19.46 9.75 -0.69
CA LEU A 52 18.18 9.59 0.00
C LEU A 52 18.15 10.30 1.35
N ASP A 53 19.32 10.49 1.97
CA ASP A 53 19.54 11.28 3.18
C ASP A 53 19.42 12.80 2.94
N GLN A 54 19.37 13.27 1.69
CA GLN A 54 19.15 14.68 1.37
C GLN A 54 17.66 15.03 1.21
N THR A 55 16.79 14.01 1.18
CA THR A 55 15.35 14.20 0.98
C THR A 55 14.76 15.10 2.06
N GLY A 56 14.28 16.28 1.65
CA GLY A 56 13.60 17.24 2.52
C GLY A 56 14.51 18.13 3.37
N ARG A 57 15.84 18.05 3.22
CA ARG A 57 16.79 18.89 3.98
C ARG A 57 16.67 20.38 3.65
N ASP A 58 16.24 20.71 2.44
CA ASP A 58 16.12 22.05 1.89
C ASP A 58 14.72 22.67 2.06
N LEU A 59 13.80 21.98 2.75
CA LEU A 59 12.44 22.48 2.92
C LEU A 59 12.38 23.73 3.80
N ASP A 60 11.86 24.81 3.23
CA ASP A 60 11.70 26.12 3.87
C ASP A 60 10.27 26.68 3.81
N ARG A 61 9.35 25.96 3.14
CA ARG A 61 7.95 26.37 2.93
C ARG A 61 7.12 26.56 4.20
N ASN A 62 7.58 26.06 5.36
CA ASN A 62 6.95 26.31 6.66
C ASN A 62 7.94 27.05 7.56
N PRO A 63 7.74 28.36 7.83
CA PRO A 63 8.70 29.16 8.60
C PRO A 63 8.81 28.74 10.07
N ASN A 64 7.92 27.85 10.55
CA ASN A 64 7.96 27.29 11.89
C ASN A 64 8.73 25.97 11.97
N VAL A 65 9.34 25.52 10.88
CA VAL A 65 10.12 24.27 10.80
C VAL A 65 11.49 24.56 10.22
N ILE A 66 12.55 24.06 10.86
CA ILE A 66 13.92 24.09 10.33
C ILE A 66 14.46 22.68 10.36
N VAL A 67 14.66 22.05 9.20
CA VAL A 67 15.27 20.73 9.12
C VAL A 67 16.77 20.85 9.42
N ARG A 68 17.25 20.09 10.41
CA ARG A 68 18.64 20.12 10.87
C ARG A 68 19.45 18.97 10.30
N ASP A 69 18.86 17.78 10.33
CA ASP A 69 19.50 16.57 9.84
C ASP A 69 18.46 15.56 9.35
N VAL A 70 18.87 14.76 8.36
CA VAL A 70 18.09 13.65 7.82
C VAL A 70 19.03 12.47 7.71
N GLU A 71 18.80 11.48 8.54
CA GLU A 71 19.56 10.24 8.58
C GLU A 71 18.76 9.14 7.88
N LEU A 72 19.35 8.51 6.86
CA LEU A 72 18.84 7.25 6.34
C LEU A 72 19.02 6.18 7.43
N THR A 73 17.98 5.49 7.88
CA THR A 73 18.10 4.39 8.87
C THR A 73 17.94 3.03 8.20
N SER A 74 17.14 2.95 7.11
CA SER A 74 17.04 1.77 6.26
C SER A 74 16.78 2.15 4.80
N ALA A 75 17.35 1.37 3.88
CA ALA A 75 17.13 1.45 2.43
C ALA A 75 16.97 0.04 1.83
N GLY A 76 16.10 -0.76 2.46
CA GLY A 76 15.63 -2.03 1.92
C GLY A 76 14.64 -1.79 0.77
N TRP A 77 13.53 -2.51 0.75
CA TRP A 77 12.49 -2.33 -0.29
C TRP A 77 11.95 -0.89 -0.35
N HIS A 78 11.73 -0.29 0.81
CA HIS A 78 11.30 1.09 1.01
C HIS A 78 12.31 1.83 1.90
N VAL A 79 12.14 3.14 2.02
CA VAL A 79 13.14 4.00 2.67
C VAL A 79 12.66 4.42 4.06
N LEU A 80 13.45 4.16 5.09
CA LEU A 80 13.20 4.67 6.45
C LEU A 80 14.21 5.78 6.75
N ARG A 81 13.71 6.94 7.18
CA ARG A 81 14.54 8.08 7.56
C ARG A 81 14.22 8.53 8.96
N ARG A 82 15.24 9.01 9.67
CA ARG A 82 15.13 9.73 10.93
C ARG A 82 15.49 11.19 10.69
N THR A 83 14.53 12.08 10.89
CA THR A 83 14.70 13.52 10.66
C THR A 83 14.74 14.26 12.00
N THR A 84 15.78 15.06 12.19
CA THR A 84 15.92 16.01 13.29
C THR A 84 15.60 17.40 12.78
N PHE A 85 14.67 18.09 13.44
CA PHE A 85 14.22 19.43 13.03
C PHE A 85 13.85 20.28 14.25
N ASP A 86 14.00 21.60 14.12
CA ASP A 86 13.46 22.54 15.09
C ASP A 86 12.03 22.94 14.67
N TYR A 87 11.12 22.92 15.64
CA TYR A 87 9.74 23.32 15.46
C TYR A 87 9.37 24.46 16.41
N ARG A 88 8.82 25.53 15.86
CA ARG A 88 8.25 26.64 16.61
C ARG A 88 6.81 26.31 17.01
N ARG A 89 6.59 26.16 18.32
CA ARG A 89 5.26 25.91 18.89
C ARG A 89 4.37 27.16 18.80
N SER A 90 3.09 26.96 19.08
CA SER A 90 2.08 28.02 19.07
C SER A 90 2.35 29.14 20.09
N ASP A 91 3.06 28.85 21.18
CA ASP A 91 3.52 29.85 22.17
C ASP A 91 4.79 30.61 21.74
N GLY A 92 5.32 30.31 20.55
CA GLY A 92 6.53 30.91 20.00
C GLY A 92 7.84 30.25 20.43
N THR A 93 7.81 29.26 21.33
CA THR A 93 9.01 28.53 21.77
C THR A 93 9.52 27.60 20.67
N TRP A 94 10.83 27.51 20.53
CA TRP A 94 11.49 26.56 19.62
C TRP A 94 11.86 25.28 20.36
N THR A 95 11.65 24.14 19.72
CA THR A 95 12.15 22.86 20.22
C THR A 95 12.66 21.96 19.11
N THR A 96 13.77 21.30 19.39
CA THR A 96 14.29 20.23 18.55
C THR A 96 13.48 18.97 18.77
N GLN A 97 13.06 18.35 17.68
CA GLN A 97 12.29 17.13 17.65
C GLN A 97 12.94 16.14 16.68
N GLN A 98 12.63 14.86 16.89
CA GLN A 98 13.06 13.78 16.02
C GLN A 98 11.86 12.93 15.62
N ARG A 99 11.76 12.56 14.35
CA ARG A 99 10.71 11.66 13.83
C ARG A 99 11.30 10.66 12.86
N GLU A 100 10.76 9.45 12.89
CA GLU A 100 11.00 8.47 11.84
C GLU A 100 9.88 8.56 10.80
N THR A 101 10.26 8.48 9.53
CA THR A 101 9.35 8.51 8.39
C THR A 101 9.66 7.33 7.48
N TYR A 102 8.65 6.50 7.24
CA TYR A 102 8.72 5.38 6.32
C TYR A 102 8.10 5.76 4.99
N ASP A 103 8.94 5.74 3.96
CA ASP A 103 8.65 6.22 2.63
C ASP A 103 8.53 5.06 1.66
N ARG A 104 7.27 4.75 1.36
CA ARG A 104 6.85 3.63 0.53
C ARG A 104 6.42 4.03 -0.88
N GLY A 105 6.44 5.33 -1.17
CA GLY A 105 5.79 5.90 -2.35
C GLY A 105 4.33 6.25 -2.10
N ASN A 106 3.72 6.85 -3.12
CA ASN A 106 2.29 7.12 -3.18
C ASN A 106 1.60 6.01 -3.97
N GLY A 107 0.27 5.94 -3.85
CA GLY A 107 -0.53 4.96 -4.59
C GLY A 107 -1.87 5.53 -5.06
N ALA A 108 -2.64 4.68 -5.72
CA ALA A 108 -4.00 4.95 -6.09
C ALA A 108 -4.91 3.77 -5.71
N ALA A 109 -6.19 4.04 -5.46
CA ALA A 109 -7.20 3.04 -5.12
C ALA A 109 -8.51 3.30 -5.85
N ILE A 110 -9.27 2.24 -6.16
CA ILE A 110 -10.52 2.33 -6.90
C ILE A 110 -11.62 1.42 -6.33
N LEU A 111 -12.83 1.96 -6.26
CA LEU A 111 -14.04 1.17 -6.10
C LEU A 111 -14.78 1.08 -7.43
N LEU A 112 -14.85 -0.12 -7.99
CA LEU A 112 -15.68 -0.40 -9.16
C LEU A 112 -17.08 -0.80 -8.71
N TYR A 113 -18.10 -0.26 -9.38
CA TYR A 113 -19.49 -0.51 -9.02
C TYR A 113 -20.37 -0.81 -10.24
N ASP A 114 -21.40 -1.63 -10.03
CA ASP A 114 -22.50 -1.83 -10.97
C ASP A 114 -23.78 -1.26 -10.36
N LEU A 115 -24.33 -0.22 -11.01
CA LEU A 115 -25.52 0.47 -10.53
C LEU A 115 -26.80 -0.36 -10.65
N GLU A 116 -26.91 -1.16 -11.71
CA GLU A 116 -28.11 -1.95 -12.00
C GLU A 116 -28.19 -3.14 -11.04
N ARG A 117 -27.07 -3.85 -10.86
CA ARG A 117 -26.96 -4.97 -9.93
C ARG A 117 -26.78 -4.53 -8.47
N ARG A 118 -26.47 -3.26 -8.23
CA ARG A 118 -26.11 -2.69 -6.92
C ARG A 118 -24.97 -3.45 -6.24
N THR A 119 -23.93 -3.77 -7.02
CA THR A 119 -22.76 -4.50 -6.54
C THR A 119 -21.49 -3.65 -6.63
N VAL A 120 -20.47 -4.07 -5.89
CA VAL A 120 -19.11 -3.53 -5.95
C VAL A 120 -18.10 -4.66 -6.14
N LEU A 121 -16.99 -4.35 -6.80
CA LEU A 121 -15.83 -5.24 -6.85
C LEU A 121 -14.81 -4.84 -5.79
N LEU A 122 -14.36 -5.84 -5.04
CA LEU A 122 -13.30 -5.78 -4.06
C LEU A 122 -12.35 -6.95 -4.30
N THR A 123 -11.23 -6.94 -3.58
CA THR A 123 -10.22 -7.99 -3.54
C THR A 123 -10.20 -8.62 -2.16
N ARG A 124 -9.69 -9.85 -2.04
CA ARG A 124 -9.26 -10.42 -0.77
C ARG A 124 -7.85 -10.97 -0.93
N GLN A 125 -6.93 -10.50 -0.10
CA GLN A 125 -5.52 -10.86 -0.18
C GLN A 125 -4.85 -10.87 1.20
N PHE A 126 -3.74 -11.60 1.31
CA PHE A 126 -2.98 -11.71 2.56
C PHE A 126 -2.11 -10.47 2.80
N ARG A 127 -2.22 -9.88 3.99
CA ARG A 127 -1.38 -8.76 4.44
C ARG A 127 -0.63 -9.14 5.71
N TYR A 128 0.67 -9.45 5.55
CA TYR A 128 1.54 -9.77 6.69
C TYR A 128 1.55 -8.71 7.81
N PRO A 129 1.59 -7.39 7.54
CA PRO A 129 1.55 -6.37 8.60
C PRO A 129 0.29 -6.42 9.46
N ALA A 130 -0.87 -6.78 8.88
CA ALA A 130 -2.09 -6.97 9.64
C ALA A 130 -2.04 -8.28 10.43
N TYR A 131 -1.50 -9.35 9.83
CA TYR A 131 -1.38 -10.65 10.47
C TYR A 131 -0.51 -10.62 11.72
N VAL A 132 0.66 -9.96 11.65
CA VAL A 132 1.55 -9.79 12.82
C VAL A 132 0.97 -8.84 13.87
N ASN A 133 -0.09 -8.10 13.52
CA ASN A 133 -0.80 -7.17 14.40
C ASN A 133 -2.24 -7.64 14.66
N ASP A 134 -2.35 -8.90 15.09
CA ASP A 134 -3.56 -9.54 15.62
C ASP A 134 -4.74 -9.76 14.65
N HIS A 135 -4.57 -9.51 13.33
CA HIS A 135 -5.60 -9.92 12.38
C HIS A 135 -5.67 -11.46 12.31
N PRO A 136 -6.83 -12.10 12.48
CA PRO A 136 -6.93 -13.55 12.73
C PRO A 136 -6.36 -14.42 11.61
N THR A 137 -6.45 -13.96 10.36
CA THR A 137 -6.00 -14.71 9.17
C THR A 137 -5.01 -13.94 8.30
N GLY A 138 -4.77 -12.66 8.60
CA GLY A 138 -4.13 -11.73 7.65
C GLY A 138 -4.87 -11.47 6.34
N MET A 139 -6.00 -12.13 6.05
CA MET A 139 -6.76 -11.94 4.81
C MET A 139 -7.68 -10.72 4.94
N LEU A 140 -7.34 -9.64 4.23
CA LEU A 140 -8.13 -8.41 4.22
C LEU A 140 -8.99 -8.36 2.96
N ILE A 141 -10.19 -7.79 3.10
CA ILE A 141 -11.05 -7.42 1.97
C ILE A 141 -10.80 -5.95 1.66
N GLU A 142 -10.37 -5.66 0.42
CA GLU A 142 -9.84 -4.36 0.05
C GLU A 142 -10.39 -3.88 -1.30
N ALA A 143 -10.54 -2.56 -1.47
CA ALA A 143 -10.62 -1.94 -2.78
C ALA A 143 -9.29 -2.14 -3.52
N ALA A 144 -9.37 -2.35 -4.84
CA ALA A 144 -8.19 -2.52 -5.67
C ALA A 144 -7.28 -1.29 -5.58
N ALA A 145 -5.98 -1.52 -5.42
CA ALA A 145 -5.04 -0.45 -5.15
C ALA A 145 -3.58 -0.88 -5.36
N GLY A 146 -2.75 0.06 -5.78
CA GLY A 146 -1.32 -0.18 -5.90
C GLY A 146 -0.48 1.10 -5.95
N LEU A 147 0.82 0.91 -6.05
CA LEU A 147 1.80 2.01 -6.09
C LEU A 147 1.73 2.73 -7.43
N LEU A 148 2.13 4.01 -7.43
CA LEU A 148 2.19 4.78 -8.67
C LEU A 148 3.32 4.31 -9.59
N ASP A 149 4.45 3.82 -9.05
CA ASP A 149 5.60 3.32 -9.80
C ASP A 149 6.04 4.20 -11.01
N ALA A 150 6.05 5.51 -10.78
CA ALA A 150 6.37 6.58 -11.74
C ALA A 150 5.27 6.94 -12.75
N ASP A 151 4.14 6.23 -12.75
CA ASP A 151 2.94 6.62 -13.49
C ASP A 151 2.19 7.77 -12.79
N ASP A 152 1.30 8.42 -13.55
CA ASP A 152 0.28 9.26 -12.95
C ASP A 152 -0.82 8.40 -12.28
N PRO A 153 -1.55 8.95 -11.28
CA PRO A 153 -2.54 8.18 -10.54
C PRO A 153 -3.64 7.51 -11.37
N GLN A 154 -4.04 8.09 -12.50
CA GLN A 154 -5.07 7.48 -13.35
C GLN A 154 -4.51 6.31 -14.16
N THR A 155 -3.29 6.43 -14.66
CA THR A 155 -2.61 5.36 -15.38
C THR A 155 -2.35 4.18 -14.45
N ALA A 156 -1.79 4.44 -13.26
CA ALA A 156 -1.54 3.41 -12.25
C ALA A 156 -2.82 2.65 -11.90
N ILE A 157 -3.91 3.35 -11.55
CA ILE A 157 -5.11 2.65 -11.07
C ILE A 157 -5.85 1.87 -12.17
N ARG A 158 -5.67 2.23 -13.44
CA ARG A 158 -6.18 1.44 -14.57
C ARG A 158 -5.42 0.14 -14.73
N ARG A 159 -4.10 0.18 -14.56
CA ARG A 159 -3.23 -0.99 -14.57
C ARG A 159 -3.63 -1.94 -13.44
N GLU A 160 -3.68 -1.43 -12.21
CA GLU A 160 -4.08 -2.22 -11.02
C GLU A 160 -5.48 -2.82 -11.16
N ALA A 161 -6.46 -2.08 -11.66
CA ALA A 161 -7.81 -2.63 -11.87
C ALA A 161 -7.85 -3.75 -12.93
N ALA A 162 -7.00 -3.68 -13.95
CA ALA A 162 -6.88 -4.73 -14.96
C ALA A 162 -6.15 -5.98 -14.42
N GLU A 163 -5.15 -5.80 -13.57
CA GLU A 163 -4.35 -6.85 -12.96
C GLU A 163 -5.10 -7.55 -11.81
N GLU A 164 -5.58 -6.79 -10.83
CA GLU A 164 -6.21 -7.34 -9.63
C GLU A 164 -7.65 -7.82 -9.89
N LEU A 165 -8.44 -7.05 -10.64
CA LEU A 165 -9.88 -7.30 -10.84
C LEU A 165 -10.25 -7.80 -12.23
N GLY A 166 -9.31 -7.77 -13.18
CA GLY A 166 -9.58 -8.16 -14.56
C GLY A 166 -10.43 -7.17 -15.34
N VAL A 167 -10.53 -5.91 -14.91
CA VAL A 167 -11.44 -4.91 -15.51
C VAL A 167 -10.69 -3.86 -16.33
N ALA A 168 -11.05 -3.71 -17.61
CA ALA A 168 -10.66 -2.57 -18.42
C ALA A 168 -11.53 -1.36 -18.07
N VAL A 169 -11.07 -0.53 -17.13
CA VAL A 169 -11.86 0.57 -16.59
C VAL A 169 -12.10 1.67 -17.62
N GLY A 170 -13.33 2.18 -17.69
CA GLY A 170 -13.73 3.32 -18.52
C GLY A 170 -13.41 4.69 -17.89
N PRO A 171 -14.31 5.68 -17.95
CA PRO A 171 -14.15 6.97 -17.28
C PRO A 171 -13.97 6.82 -15.76
N LEU A 172 -12.97 7.51 -15.21
CA LEU A 172 -12.68 7.55 -13.78
C LEU A 172 -13.25 8.82 -13.15
N THR A 173 -13.81 8.68 -11.96
CA THR A 173 -14.15 9.82 -11.09
C THR A 173 -13.16 9.85 -9.94
N HIS A 174 -12.32 10.88 -9.88
CA HIS A 174 -11.51 11.17 -8.70
C HIS A 174 -12.41 11.67 -7.57
N ILE A 175 -12.22 11.15 -6.36
CA ILE A 175 -13.08 11.51 -5.20
C ILE A 175 -12.33 12.29 -4.13
N MET A 176 -11.08 11.92 -3.82
CA MET A 176 -10.26 12.56 -2.79
C MET A 176 -8.80 12.10 -2.86
N ASP A 177 -7.92 12.84 -2.20
CA ASP A 177 -6.57 12.42 -1.85
C ASP A 177 -6.43 12.40 -0.33
N SER A 178 -5.78 11.38 0.22
CA SER A 178 -5.58 11.28 1.67
C SER A 178 -4.18 10.78 2.03
N TYR A 179 -3.61 11.35 3.10
CA TYR A 179 -2.47 10.73 3.78
C TYR A 179 -3.00 9.68 4.74
N MET A 180 -2.63 8.41 4.54
CA MET A 180 -3.27 7.29 5.25
C MET A 180 -2.77 7.12 6.69
N SER A 181 -1.49 7.43 6.95
CA SER A 181 -0.89 7.37 8.29
C SER A 181 0.17 8.46 8.50
N PRO A 182 -0.22 9.75 8.53
CA PRO A 182 0.69 10.89 8.46
C PRO A 182 1.57 11.08 9.70
N GLY A 183 1.41 10.24 10.74
CA GLY A 183 2.27 10.25 11.92
C GLY A 183 3.69 9.73 11.63
N SER A 184 3.82 8.80 10.69
CA SER A 184 5.11 8.13 10.39
C SER A 184 5.24 7.58 8.97
N VAL A 185 4.19 7.61 8.14
CA VAL A 185 4.22 7.12 6.76
C VAL A 185 3.96 8.27 5.80
N THR A 186 4.76 8.36 4.72
CA THR A 186 4.67 9.46 3.74
C THR A 186 3.53 9.28 2.73
N GLU A 187 3.00 8.06 2.62
CA GLU A 187 2.03 7.65 1.61
C GLU A 187 0.83 8.60 1.53
N ARG A 188 0.65 9.15 0.32
CA ARG A 188 -0.60 9.74 -0.12
C ARG A 188 -1.28 8.79 -1.10
N LEU A 189 -2.54 8.49 -0.84
CA LEU A 189 -3.38 7.65 -1.69
C LEU A 189 -4.37 8.51 -2.49
N HIS A 190 -4.46 8.26 -3.79
CA HIS A 190 -5.37 8.90 -4.72
C HIS A 190 -6.60 8.01 -4.96
N PHE A 191 -7.79 8.50 -4.65
CA PHE A 191 -9.00 7.68 -4.64
C PHE A 191 -9.88 7.92 -5.87
N TYR A 192 -10.35 6.82 -6.45
CA TYR A 192 -11.19 6.80 -7.63
C TYR A 192 -12.43 5.92 -7.44
N VAL A 193 -13.45 6.20 -8.24
CA VAL A 193 -14.58 5.28 -8.46
C VAL A 193 -14.86 5.20 -9.96
N ALA A 194 -15.39 4.08 -10.43
CA ALA A 194 -15.88 3.96 -11.79
C ALA A 194 -17.01 2.93 -11.90
N PRO A 195 -17.99 3.16 -12.79
CA PRO A 195 -18.92 2.11 -13.16
C PRO A 195 -18.18 1.01 -13.92
N TYR A 196 -18.64 -0.22 -13.78
CA TYR A 196 -18.21 -1.33 -14.64
C TYR A 196 -19.41 -2.19 -15.04
N SER A 197 -19.23 -2.98 -16.09
CA SER A 197 -20.18 -3.97 -16.58
C SER A 197 -19.47 -5.27 -16.93
N ALA A 198 -20.23 -6.33 -17.20
CA ALA A 198 -19.67 -7.60 -17.66
C ALA A 198 -18.89 -7.47 -18.99
N ALA A 199 -19.16 -6.45 -19.80
CA ALA A 199 -18.44 -6.21 -21.05
C ALA A 199 -17.01 -5.68 -20.83
N ASP A 200 -16.72 -5.16 -19.64
CA ASP A 200 -15.42 -4.59 -19.28
C ASP A 200 -14.46 -5.63 -18.67
N LEU A 201 -14.95 -6.85 -18.41
CA LEU A 201 -14.14 -7.97 -17.91
C LEU A 201 -13.25 -8.52 -19.03
N THR A 202 -11.95 -8.48 -18.80
CA THR A 202 -10.90 -8.93 -19.73
C THR A 202 -10.25 -10.25 -19.33
N ASN A 203 -10.26 -10.57 -18.04
CA ASN A 203 -9.77 -11.82 -17.46
C ASN A 203 -10.45 -12.06 -16.09
N HIS A 204 -9.97 -13.03 -15.31
CA HIS A 204 -10.55 -13.39 -14.01
C HIS A 204 -10.01 -12.57 -12.82
N GLY A 205 -9.14 -11.59 -13.06
CA GLY A 205 -8.33 -10.90 -12.06
C GLY A 205 -7.29 -11.84 -11.43
N GLY A 206 -6.85 -11.49 -10.23
CA GLY A 206 -5.97 -12.31 -9.41
C GLY A 206 -4.57 -11.77 -9.17
N GLY A 207 -4.25 -10.60 -9.75
CA GLY A 207 -2.94 -9.98 -9.64
C GLY A 207 -1.90 -10.65 -10.53
N VAL A 208 -0.63 -10.31 -10.30
CA VAL A 208 0.51 -10.81 -11.08
C VAL A 208 1.18 -11.96 -10.33
N ALA A 209 0.94 -13.20 -10.77
CA ALA A 209 1.48 -14.40 -10.14
C ALA A 209 3.03 -14.42 -10.07
N GLU A 210 3.70 -13.78 -11.03
CA GLU A 210 5.16 -13.64 -11.08
C GLU A 210 5.70 -12.72 -9.98
N GLU A 211 4.87 -11.82 -9.45
CA GLU A 211 5.16 -10.94 -8.32
C GLU A 211 4.78 -11.57 -6.97
N GLY A 212 4.29 -12.81 -6.98
CA GLY A 212 3.89 -13.55 -5.78
C GLY A 212 2.52 -13.14 -5.25
N GLU A 213 1.70 -12.46 -6.05
CA GLU A 213 0.35 -12.08 -5.68
C GLU A 213 -0.62 -13.28 -5.79
N ASP A 214 -1.51 -13.37 -4.81
CA ASP A 214 -2.62 -14.33 -4.76
C ASP A 214 -3.85 -13.57 -4.26
N ILE A 215 -4.64 -13.07 -5.21
CA ILE A 215 -5.75 -12.15 -4.97
C ILE A 215 -7.06 -12.82 -5.36
N GLU A 216 -8.02 -12.87 -4.45
CA GLU A 216 -9.38 -13.31 -4.74
C GLU A 216 -10.24 -12.10 -5.14
N VAL A 217 -10.91 -12.16 -6.30
CA VAL A 217 -11.88 -11.14 -6.71
C VAL A 217 -13.23 -11.40 -6.05
N LEU A 218 -13.78 -10.39 -5.40
CA LEU A 218 -15.08 -10.43 -4.73
C LEU A 218 -16.06 -9.47 -5.40
N GLU A 219 -17.17 -9.99 -5.91
CA GLU A 219 -18.34 -9.17 -6.25
C GLU A 219 -19.37 -9.28 -5.12
N LEU A 220 -19.64 -8.17 -4.43
CA LEU A 220 -20.55 -8.13 -3.29
C LEU A 220 -21.71 -7.16 -3.53
N PRO A 221 -22.93 -7.47 -3.03
CA PRO A 221 -23.97 -6.45 -2.89
C PRO A 221 -23.44 -5.27 -2.08
N PHE A 222 -23.69 -4.05 -2.55
CA PHE A 222 -23.16 -2.85 -1.92
C PHE A 222 -23.59 -2.72 -0.45
N ASP A 223 -24.85 -3.01 -0.16
CA ASP A 223 -25.41 -2.89 1.18
C ASP A 223 -24.76 -3.90 2.16
N ASP A 224 -24.38 -5.10 1.66
CA ASP A 224 -23.64 -6.09 2.44
C ASP A 224 -22.19 -5.63 2.69
N ALA A 225 -21.49 -5.16 1.65
CA ALA A 225 -20.14 -4.63 1.79
C ALA A 225 -20.09 -3.44 2.77
N LEU A 226 -21.08 -2.54 2.72
CA LEU A 226 -21.19 -1.45 3.67
C LEU A 226 -21.43 -1.95 5.10
N ALA A 227 -22.31 -2.92 5.31
CA ALA A 227 -22.54 -3.53 6.62
C ALA A 227 -21.27 -4.22 7.18
N MET A 228 -20.44 -4.80 6.31
CA MET A 228 -19.15 -5.41 6.68
C MET A 228 -18.15 -4.41 7.27
N THR A 229 -18.24 -3.12 6.93
CA THR A 229 -17.42 -2.07 7.56
C THR A 229 -17.77 -1.83 9.03
N THR A 230 -19.01 -2.14 9.43
CA THR A 230 -19.50 -1.92 10.79
C THR A 230 -19.27 -3.12 11.68
N ASN A 231 -19.34 -4.34 11.12
CA ASN A 231 -19.12 -5.58 11.87
C ASN A 231 -17.64 -6.03 11.91
N GLY A 232 -16.74 -5.31 11.23
CA GLY A 232 -15.29 -5.54 11.24
C GLY A 232 -14.79 -6.57 10.21
N ALA A 233 -15.68 -7.14 9.39
CA ALA A 233 -15.26 -8.03 8.29
C ALA A 233 -14.55 -7.28 7.15
N ILE A 234 -14.85 -5.99 6.97
CA ILE A 234 -14.01 -5.03 6.24
C ILE A 234 -13.41 -4.08 7.28
N ASN A 235 -12.10 -4.13 7.45
CA ASN A 235 -11.35 -3.32 8.41
C ASN A 235 -10.16 -2.59 7.76
N ASP A 236 -10.18 -2.46 6.43
CA ASP A 236 -9.21 -1.70 5.66
C ASP A 236 -9.67 -0.24 5.44
N GLY A 237 -8.83 0.72 5.80
CA GLY A 237 -9.17 2.14 5.85
C GLY A 237 -9.61 2.72 4.50
N LYS A 238 -8.84 2.47 3.42
CA LYS A 238 -9.17 2.98 2.07
C LYS A 238 -10.50 2.44 1.57
N THR A 239 -10.79 1.16 1.85
CA THR A 239 -12.03 0.50 1.47
C THR A 239 -13.23 1.06 2.21
N ILE A 240 -13.10 1.25 3.53
CA ILE A 240 -14.14 1.89 4.35
C ILE A 240 -14.45 3.28 3.82
N MET A 241 -13.42 4.08 3.51
CA MET A 241 -13.59 5.44 2.96
C MET A 241 -14.34 5.44 1.62
N LEU A 242 -13.99 4.52 0.71
CA LEU A 242 -14.64 4.39 -0.60
C LEU A 242 -16.11 3.97 -0.47
N LEU A 243 -16.41 2.96 0.34
CA LEU A 243 -17.78 2.48 0.57
C LEU A 243 -18.65 3.55 1.24
N GLN A 244 -18.11 4.26 2.24
CA GLN A 244 -18.81 5.35 2.90
C GLN A 244 -19.05 6.52 1.94
N TRP A 245 -18.06 6.91 1.13
CA TRP A 245 -18.26 7.93 0.11
C TRP A 245 -19.37 7.52 -0.88
N ALA A 246 -19.37 6.27 -1.33
CA ALA A 246 -20.37 5.76 -2.27
C ALA A 246 -21.80 5.80 -1.71
N ALA A 247 -21.96 5.61 -0.39
CA ALA A 247 -23.24 5.74 0.32
C ALA A 247 -23.67 7.19 0.57
N LEU A 248 -22.72 8.09 0.87
CA LEU A 248 -23.02 9.46 1.32
C LEU A 248 -23.14 10.45 0.16
N HIS A 249 -22.33 10.27 -0.88
CA HIS A 249 -22.14 11.23 -1.97
C HIS A 249 -22.14 10.59 -3.36
N GLY A 250 -22.01 9.27 -3.42
CA GLY A 250 -21.79 8.55 -4.66
C GLY A 250 -23.03 7.85 -5.22
N PRO A 251 -22.82 6.83 -6.06
CA PRO A 251 -23.87 6.19 -6.86
C PRO A 251 -24.98 5.51 -6.04
N PHE A 252 -24.73 5.22 -4.76
CA PHE A 252 -25.65 4.50 -3.90
C PHE A 252 -26.33 5.38 -2.86
N GLN A 253 -26.23 6.70 -2.99
CA GLN A 253 -26.93 7.64 -2.12
C GLN A 253 -28.44 7.36 -2.14
N PRO A 254 -29.10 7.24 -0.98
CA PRO A 254 -30.56 7.12 -0.92
C PRO A 254 -31.21 8.31 -1.63
N GLN A 255 -31.99 8.05 -2.67
CA GLN A 255 -32.78 9.11 -3.28
C GLN A 255 -33.72 9.68 -2.22
N SER A 256 -33.64 10.99 -1.98
CA SER A 256 -34.56 11.68 -1.09
C SER A 256 -35.98 11.45 -1.61
N ARG A 257 -36.80 10.71 -0.87
CA ARG A 257 -38.23 10.60 -1.18
C ARG A 257 -38.84 11.98 -0.91
N HIS A 258 -39.08 12.74 -1.97
CA HIS A 258 -39.95 13.91 -1.93
C HIS A 258 -41.41 13.49 -2.02
#